data_AF-A0A661E1R6-F1
#
_entry.id   AF-A0A661E1R6-F1
#
_cell.length_a   1.000
_cell.length_b   1.000
_cell.length_c   1.000
_cell.angle_alpha   90.00
_cell.angle_beta   90.00
_cell.angle_gamma   90.00
#
_symmetry.space_group_name_H-M   'P 1'
#
loop_
_entity.id
_entity.type
_entity.pdbx_description
1 polymer ?
#
loop_
_entity_poly.entity_id
_entity_poly.type
_entity_poly.pdbx_seq_one_letter_code
_entity_poly.pdbx_strand_id
1 'polypeptide(L)'
;DGATITDNRLRKTFSRQLQQIHDWLDRQENIDTLFVNYNRVLEDPGKTAEAVFDFLGHRLSTPDMSCVVDPTLYRQKKRSTR
;
A
#
# COMPACT_ATOMS: atom_id res chain seq x y z
N ASP A 1 8.89 -30.29 2.03
CA ASP A 1 7.62 -30.23 1.28
C ASP A 1 7.02 -28.83 1.21
N GLY A 2 7.68 -27.90 0.50
CA GLY A 2 7.23 -26.50 0.35
C GLY A 2 6.64 -26.15 -1.02
N ALA A 3 6.52 -27.13 -1.94
CA ALA A 3 6.46 -26.86 -3.38
C ALA A 3 5.06 -26.85 -4.02
N THR A 4 3.96 -26.93 -3.26
CA THR A 4 2.62 -26.93 -3.88
C THR A 4 1.58 -26.20 -3.03
N ILE A 5 1.83 -24.94 -2.69
CA ILE A 5 0.75 -24.05 -2.27
C ILE A 5 0.07 -23.56 -3.54
N THR A 6 -1.21 -23.89 -3.74
CA THR A 6 -1.99 -23.35 -4.85
C THR A 6 -2.14 -21.83 -4.70
N ASP A 7 -2.17 -21.09 -5.80
CA ASP A 7 -2.33 -19.61 -5.80
C ASP A 7 -3.49 -19.16 -4.89
N ASN A 8 -4.60 -19.89 -4.93
CA ASN A 8 -5.77 -19.65 -4.08
C ASN A 8 -5.45 -19.81 -2.58
N ARG A 9 -4.76 -20.89 -2.19
CA ARG A 9 -4.39 -21.13 -0.80
C ARG A 9 -3.39 -20.08 -0.31
N LEU A 10 -2.44 -19.67 -1.16
CA LEU A 10 -1.48 -18.61 -0.83
C LEU A 10 -2.20 -17.29 -0.61
N ARG A 11 -3.06 -16.88 -1.55
CA ARG A 11 -3.88 -15.66 -1.46
C ARG A 11 -4.72 -15.66 -0.19
N LYS A 12 -5.44 -16.75 0.10
CA LYS A 12 -6.29 -16.86 1.29
C LYS A 12 -5.48 -16.73 2.59
N THR A 13 -4.31 -17.37 2.65
CA THR A 13 -3.44 -17.31 3.83
C THR A 13 -2.91 -15.90 4.04
N PHE A 14 -2.43 -15.27 2.97
CA PHE A 14 -1.92 -13.90 2.99
C PHE A 14 -3.02 -12.89 3.38
N SER A 15 -4.22 -12.97 2.78
CA SER A 15 -5.34 -12.11 3.14
C SER A 15 -5.75 -12.24 4.61
N ARG A 16 -5.67 -13.46 5.17
CA ARG A 16 -5.94 -13.67 6.60
C ARG A 16 -4.89 -12.98 7.48
N GLN A 17 -3.61 -13.05 7.11
CA GLN A 17 -2.55 -12.38 7.85
C GLN A 17 -2.72 -10.86 7.82
N LEU A 18 -3.08 -10.29 6.66
CA LEU A 18 -3.39 -8.85 6.57
C LEU A 18 -4.56 -8.47 7.46
N GLN A 19 -5.64 -9.26 7.47
CA GLN A 19 -6.78 -8.99 8.35
C GLN A 19 -6.38 -9.02 9.83
N GLN A 20 -5.55 -9.98 10.24
CA GLN A 20 -5.06 -10.05 11.63
C GLN A 20 -4.23 -8.82 12.01
N ILE A 21 -3.43 -8.29 11.08
CA ILE A 21 -2.65 -7.07 11.31
C ILE A 21 -3.57 -5.86 11.43
N HIS A 22 -4.58 -5.73 10.56
CA HIS A 22 -5.56 -4.64 10.63
C HIS A 22 -6.35 -4.69 11.94
N ASP A 23 -6.88 -5.86 12.30
CA ASP A 23 -7.62 -6.06 13.55
C ASP A 23 -6.77 -5.75 14.80
N TRP A 24 -5.46 -5.98 14.72
CA TRP A 24 -4.52 -5.66 15.79
C TRP A 24 -4.23 -4.16 15.86
N LEU A 25 -3.99 -3.50 14.73
CA LEU A 25 -3.77 -2.06 14.63
C LEU A 25 -4.98 -1.27 15.14
N ASP A 26 -6.20 -1.70 14.78
CA ASP A 26 -7.45 -1.06 15.22
C ASP A 26 -7.65 -1.11 16.75
N ARG A 27 -6.91 -1.97 17.46
CA ARG A 27 -6.94 -2.09 18.92
C ARG A 27 -5.83 -1.30 19.62
N GLN A 28 -4.90 -0.69 18.89
CA GLN A 28 -3.80 0.06 19.48
C GLN A 28 -4.19 1.54 19.61
N GLU A 29 -4.54 1.97 20.82
CA GLU A 29 -4.93 3.37 21.09
C GLU A 29 -3.77 4.37 20.92
N ASN A 30 -2.54 3.88 20.86
CA ASN A 30 -1.32 4.67 20.78
C ASN A 30 -0.67 4.68 19.39
N ILE A 31 -1.34 4.13 18.37
CA ILE A 31 -0.82 4.05 17.00
C ILE A 31 -1.87 4.55 16.01
N ASP A 32 -1.62 5.73 15.46
CA ASP A 32 -2.38 6.22 14.31
C ASP A 32 -1.92 5.49 13.04
N THR A 33 -2.87 5.05 12.22
CA THR A 33 -2.57 4.29 10.99
C THR A 33 -3.26 4.91 9.78
N LEU A 34 -2.49 5.13 8.71
CA LEU A 34 -3.01 5.52 7.40
C LEU A 34 -2.80 4.38 6.39
N PHE A 35 -3.90 3.80 5.90
CA PHE A 35 -3.85 2.80 4.83
C PHE A 35 -3.82 3.46 3.46
N VAL A 36 -2.74 3.24 2.71
CA VAL A 36 -2.57 3.81 1.37
C VAL A 36 -2.69 2.70 0.31
N ASN A 37 -3.64 2.87 -0.61
CA ASN A 37 -3.82 1.94 -1.73
C ASN A 37 -2.83 2.27 -2.85
N TYR A 38 -1.96 1.32 -3.19
CA TYR A 38 -0.93 1.48 -4.22
C TYR A 38 -1.49 1.96 -5.58
N ASN A 39 -2.59 1.37 -6.06
CA ASN A 39 -3.17 1.76 -7.34
C ASN A 39 -3.70 3.20 -7.30
N ARG A 40 -4.26 3.63 -6.16
CA ARG A 40 -4.68 5.03 -5.96
C ARG A 40 -3.49 5.99 -5.97
N VAL A 41 -2.34 5.60 -5.42
CA VAL A 41 -1.12 6.42 -5.51
C VAL A 41 -0.69 6.65 -6.94
N LEU A 42 -0.79 5.62 -7.79
CA LEU A 42 -0.44 5.74 -9.21
C LEU A 42 -1.48 6.52 -10.03
N GLU A 43 -2.77 6.39 -9.68
CA GLU A 43 -3.87 7.10 -10.36
C GLU A 43 -3.92 8.58 -10.00
N ASP A 44 -3.73 8.90 -8.72
CA ASP A 44 -3.85 10.25 -8.17
C ASP A 44 -2.85 10.46 -7.01
N PRO A 45 -1.56 10.73 -7.36
CA PRO A 45 -0.52 10.99 -6.38
C PRO A 45 -0.85 12.17 -5.46
N GLY A 46 -1.51 13.20 -6.01
CA GLY A 46 -1.88 14.42 -5.31
C GLY A 46 -2.80 14.16 -4.13
N LYS A 47 -3.92 13.44 -4.36
CA LYS A 47 -4.84 13.08 -3.26
C LYS A 47 -4.18 12.20 -2.21
N THR A 48 -3.28 11.31 -2.62
CA THR A 48 -2.53 10.50 -1.66
C THR A 48 -1.59 11.37 -0.83
N ALA A 49 -0.89 12.31 -1.46
CA ALA A 49 0.01 13.23 -0.80
C ALA A 49 -0.74 14.14 0.19
N GLU A 50 -1.94 14.60 -0.13
CA GLU A 50 -2.82 15.34 0.78
C GLU A 50 -3.20 14.51 2.01
N ALA A 51 -3.63 13.26 1.82
CA ALA A 51 -3.96 12.37 2.95
C ALA A 51 -2.75 12.14 3.88
N VAL A 52 -1.54 11.98 3.31
CA VAL A 52 -0.30 11.86 4.07
C VAL A 52 0.07 13.17 4.79
N PHE A 53 -0.14 14.30 4.13
CA PHE A 53 0.11 15.62 4.71
C PHE A 53 -0.75 15.88 5.94
N ASP A 54 -2.05 15.58 5.86
CA ASP A 54 -2.98 15.70 6.98
C ASP A 54 -2.62 14.72 8.10
N PHE A 55 -2.34 13.46 7.76
CA PHE A 55 -1.95 12.44 8.72
C PHE A 55 -0.68 12.78 9.50
N LEU A 56 0.30 13.43 8.86
CA LEU A 56 1.56 13.84 9.50
C LEU A 56 1.52 15.23 10.15
N GLY A 57 0.33 15.84 10.26
CA GLY A 57 0.14 17.12 10.92
C GLY A 57 0.71 18.30 10.12
N HIS A 58 0.58 18.27 8.80
CA HIS A 58 0.91 19.36 7.89
C HIS A 58 2.40 19.73 7.80
N ARG A 59 3.30 18.76 8.01
CA ARG A 59 4.76 19.01 8.12
C ARG A 59 5.54 18.78 6.82
N LEU A 60 4.89 18.23 5.78
CA LEU A 60 5.53 17.86 4.52
C LEU A 60 5.00 18.69 3.35
N SER A 61 5.71 18.65 2.22
CA SER A 61 5.33 19.32 0.99
C SER A 61 4.53 18.37 0.08
N THR A 62 3.23 18.62 -0.12
CA THR A 62 2.40 17.81 -1.02
C THR A 62 2.88 17.82 -2.48
N PRO A 63 3.38 18.95 -3.04
CA PRO A 63 3.93 18.94 -4.40
C PRO A 63 5.16 18.04 -4.52
N ASP A 64 6.08 18.09 -3.55
CA ASP A 64 7.32 17.31 -3.59
C ASP A 64 7.03 15.81 -3.47
N MET A 65 6.12 15.42 -2.57
CA MET A 65 5.67 14.03 -2.41
C MET A 65 5.01 13.49 -3.67
N SER A 66 4.20 14.32 -4.35
CA SER A 66 3.52 13.90 -5.58
C SER A 66 4.50 13.75 -6.74
N CYS A 67 5.51 14.63 -6.82
CA CYS A 67 6.48 14.68 -7.90
C CYS A 67 7.39 13.43 -7.96
N VAL A 68 7.62 12.75 -6.84
CA VAL A 68 8.48 11.55 -6.79
C VAL A 68 7.76 10.27 -7.23
N VAL A 69 6.43 10.32 -7.44
CA VAL A 69 5.67 9.14 -7.90
C VAL A 69 5.91 8.93 -9.38
N ASP A 70 6.61 7.85 -9.71
CA ASP A 70 6.86 7.41 -11.08
C ASP A 70 6.14 6.07 -11.37
N PRO A 71 5.04 6.09 -12.15
CA PRO A 71 4.32 4.88 -12.54
C PRO A 71 5.17 3.87 -13.33
N THR A 72 6.26 4.29 -13.96
CA THR A 72 7.15 3.42 -14.74
C THR A 72 8.05 2.56 -13.86
N LEU A 73 8.24 2.94 -12.60
CA LEU A 73 8.95 2.15 -11.58
C LEU A 73 8.11 0.96 -11.06
N TYR A 74 6.84 0.83 -11.47
CA TYR A 74 6.03 -0.36 -11.19
C TYR A 74 6.55 -1.59 -11.95
N ARG A 75 7.58 -2.20 -11.37
CA ARG A 75 8.41 -3.27 -11.95
C ARG A 75 7.62 -4.52 -12.36
N GLN A 76 6.42 -4.71 -11.78
CA GLN A 76 5.55 -5.87 -12.04
C GLN A 76 4.69 -5.75 -13.31
N LYS A 77 4.86 -4.67 -14.13
CA LYS A 77 4.23 -4.55 -15.47
C LYS A 77 5.18 -4.76 -16.65
N LYS A 78 6.45 -5.16 -16.45
CA LYS A 78 7.20 -5.77 -17.55
C LYS A 78 6.55 -7.11 -17.87
N ARG A 79 5.68 -7.05 -18.89
CA ARG A 79 5.14 -8.15 -19.67
C ARG A 79 6.11 -9.33 -19.59
N SER A 80 5.70 -10.43 -18.96
CA SER A 80 6.16 -11.73 -19.40
C SER A 80 5.65 -11.86 -20.82
N THR A 81 6.46 -11.38 -21.77
CA THR A 81 6.26 -11.61 -23.19
C THR A 81 6.40 -13.11 -23.35
N ARG A 82 5.27 -13.74 -23.68
CA ARG A 82 5.22 -15.14 -24.08
C ARG A 82 6.00 -15.35 -25.36
#